data_AF-A0A1A8MXL2-F1
#
_entry.id   AF-A0A1A8MXL2-F1
#
_cell.length_a   1.000
_cell.length_b   1.000
_cell.length_c   1.000
_cell.angle_alpha   90.00
_cell.angle_beta   90.00
_cell.angle_gamma   90.00
#
_symmetry.space_group_name_H-M   'P 1'
#
loop_
_entity.id
_entity.type
_entity.pdbx_description
1 polymer ?
#
loop_
_entity_poly.entity_id
_entity_poly.type
_entity_poly.pdbx_seq_one_letter_code
_entity_poly.pdbx_strand_id
1 'polypeptide(L)'
;QDLWYDSVAPNRNLNENTLLFVHRWSVSEPGNCSAVCGPGEAKRVVSCVRQEDGQEVEVDQTFCLKQIKPLDLVLCVIDVCPIGWESGAAHPKG
;
A
#
# COMPACT_ATOMS: atom_id res chain seq x y z
N GLN A 1 9.77 4.67 -15.16
CA GLN A 1 10.89 3.88 -14.60
C GLN A 1 10.49 3.68 -13.16
N ASP A 2 9.69 2.65 -12.91
CA ASP A 2 9.02 2.44 -11.63
C ASP A 2 9.38 1.02 -11.17
N LEU A 3 10.48 0.94 -10.43
CA LEU A 3 11.18 -0.30 -10.04
C LEU A 3 10.54 -0.98 -8.81
N TRP A 4 9.22 -1.06 -8.73
CA TRP A 4 8.51 -1.69 -7.59
C TRP A 4 7.81 -3.01 -7.97
N TYR A 5 8.11 -3.58 -9.15
CA TYR A 5 7.45 -4.77 -9.67
C TYR A 5 8.32 -6.04 -9.71
N ASP A 6 9.50 -6.05 -9.08
CA ASP A 6 10.37 -7.23 -9.08
C ASP A 6 10.71 -7.67 -7.65
N SER A 7 9.72 -8.29 -6.99
CA SER A 7 9.97 -9.25 -5.92
C SER A 7 9.68 -10.66 -6.44
N VAL A 8 10.43 -11.08 -7.46
CA VAL A 8 10.47 -12.47 -7.92
C VAL A 8 11.08 -13.29 -6.79
N ALA A 9 10.27 -14.07 -6.08
CA ALA A 9 10.78 -15.03 -5.11
C ALA A 9 11.67 -16.05 -5.85
N PRO A 10 12.91 -16.32 -5.39
CA PRO A 10 13.80 -17.21 -6.10
C PRO A 10 13.32 -18.66 -5.99
N ASN A 11 13.06 -19.22 -7.17
CA ASN A 11 13.04 -20.63 -7.56
C ASN A 11 13.19 -21.63 -6.39
N ARG A 12 12.06 -22.22 -5.96
CA ARG A 12 12.09 -23.43 -5.15
C ARG A 12 11.79 -24.62 -6.06
N ASN A 13 12.82 -25.40 -6.36
CA ASN A 13 12.66 -26.77 -6.83
C ASN A 13 11.78 -27.52 -5.83
N LEU A 14 10.52 -27.74 -6.18
CA LEU A 14 9.58 -28.46 -5.33
C LEU A 14 9.00 -29.60 -6.15
N ASN A 15 9.47 -30.78 -5.77
CA ASN A 15 8.94 -32.07 -6.15
C ASN A 15 7.42 -32.12 -5.92
N GLU A 16 6.79 -32.90 -6.78
CA GLU A 16 5.36 -32.95 -7.07
C GLU A 16 4.49 -33.17 -5.81
N ASN A 17 3.36 -32.46 -5.78
CA ASN A 17 2.20 -32.60 -4.89
C ASN A 17 2.10 -31.76 -3.59
N THR A 18 2.80 -30.63 -3.47
CA THR A 18 2.46 -29.59 -2.47
C THR A 18 1.79 -28.41 -3.17
N LEU A 19 0.51 -28.15 -2.90
CA LEU A 19 -0.16 -26.90 -3.31
C LEU A 19 0.51 -25.74 -2.55
N LEU A 20 1.51 -25.12 -3.17
CA LEU A 20 2.24 -24.01 -2.60
C LEU A 20 1.38 -22.76 -2.72
N PHE A 21 0.66 -22.43 -1.65
CA PHE A 21 0.04 -21.12 -1.54
C PHE A 21 1.15 -20.07 -1.47
N VAL A 22 1.29 -19.29 -2.54
CA VAL A 22 2.17 -18.13 -2.57
C VAL A 22 1.44 -17.01 -1.82
N HIS A 23 2.02 -16.61 -0.68
CA HIS A 23 1.55 -15.50 0.12
C HIS A 23 2.26 -14.23 -0.32
N ARG A 24 1.57 -13.08 -0.33
CA ARG A 24 2.14 -11.80 -0.75
C ARG A 24 1.44 -10.65 -0.05
N TRP A 25 2.16 -9.56 0.20
CA TRP A 25 1.53 -8.28 0.55
C TRP A 25 0.72 -7.71 -0.62
N SER A 26 -0.58 -7.53 -0.44
CA SER A 26 -1.45 -6.74 -1.31
C SER A 26 -1.58 -5.32 -0.76
N VAL A 27 -1.67 -4.35 -1.66
CA VAL A 27 -1.67 -2.92 -1.33
C VAL A 27 -2.83 -2.27 -2.07
N SER A 28 -3.72 -1.61 -1.32
CA SER A 28 -4.82 -0.87 -1.93
C SER A 28 -4.35 0.42 -2.58
N GLU A 29 -5.24 1.03 -3.37
CA GLU A 29 -5.11 2.45 -3.71
C GLU A 29 -5.05 3.29 -2.41
N PRO A 30 -4.30 4.40 -2.41
CA PRO A 30 -4.34 5.36 -1.32
C PRO A 30 -5.74 5.94 -1.16
N GLY A 31 -6.18 6.09 0.09
CA GLY A 31 -7.37 6.84 0.43
C GLY A 31 -7.17 8.35 0.25
N ASN A 32 -8.11 9.13 0.80
CA ASN A 32 -8.06 10.58 0.68
C ASN A 32 -6.80 11.17 1.31
N CYS A 33 -6.24 12.19 0.67
CA CYS A 33 -5.14 12.97 1.20
C CYS A 33 -5.57 13.69 2.48
N SER A 34 -4.71 13.72 3.50
CA SER A 34 -4.95 14.44 4.75
C SER A 34 -4.94 15.96 4.57
N ALA A 35 -4.28 16.45 3.52
CA ALA A 35 -4.24 17.85 3.17
C ALA A 35 -5.50 18.26 2.39
N VAL A 36 -6.05 19.42 2.73
CA VAL A 36 -7.10 20.08 1.93
C VAL A 36 -6.51 20.64 0.64
N CYS A 37 -5.27 21.15 0.70
CA CYS A 37 -4.49 21.58 -0.45
C CYS A 37 -2.99 21.47 -0.10
N GLY A 38 -2.11 21.35 -1.10
CA GLY A 38 -0.68 21.18 -0.91
C GLY A 38 -0.26 19.77 -0.45
N PRO A 39 0.94 19.61 0.13
CA PRO A 39 1.47 18.32 0.58
C PRO A 39 0.70 17.76 1.78
N GLY A 40 0.46 16.46 1.76
CA GLY A 40 -0.14 15.71 2.86
C GLY A 40 0.23 14.24 2.81
N GLU A 41 -0.53 13.44 3.55
CA GLU A 41 -0.36 12.00 3.65
C GLU A 41 -1.69 11.28 3.40
N ALA A 42 -1.63 10.15 2.70
CA ALA A 42 -2.77 9.30 2.44
C ALA A 42 -2.52 7.90 3.02
N LYS A 43 -3.53 7.36 3.70
CA LYS A 43 -3.49 5.99 4.22
C LYS A 43 -3.87 5.00 3.12
N ARG A 44 -3.24 3.84 3.08
CA ARG A 44 -3.61 2.71 2.23
C ARG A 44 -3.62 1.43 3.05
N VAL A 45 -4.42 0.46 2.61
CA VAL A 45 -4.51 -0.84 3.27
C VAL A 45 -3.39 -1.73 2.75
N VAL A 46 -2.71 -2.41 3.67
CA VAL A 46 -1.68 -3.41 3.38
C VAL A 46 -2.08 -4.72 4.06
N SER A 47 -2.52 -5.69 3.26
CA SER A 47 -3.01 -6.99 3.72
C SER A 47 -2.13 -8.13 3.20
N CYS A 48 -2.02 -9.21 3.95
CA CYS A 48 -1.38 -10.43 3.45
C CYS A 48 -2.45 -11.23 2.71
N VAL A 49 -2.19 -11.60 1.46
CA VAL A 49 -3.12 -12.38 0.65
C VAL A 49 -2.46 -13.65 0.14
N ARG A 50 -3.29 -14.64 -0.16
CA ARG A 50 -2.91 -15.81 -0.96
C ARG A 50 -3.74 -15.86 -2.23
N GLN A 51 -3.20 -16.46 -3.28
CA GLN A 51 -3.95 -16.80 -4.47
C GLN A 51 -4.65 -18.15 -4.28
N GLU A 52 -5.97 -18.16 -4.44
CA GLU A 52 -6.84 -19.34 -4.33
C GLU A 52 -7.84 -19.28 -5.49
N ASP A 53 -7.81 -20.27 -6.37
CA ASP A 53 -8.67 -20.35 -7.57
C ASP A 53 -8.70 -19.08 -8.44
N GLY A 54 -7.56 -18.40 -8.53
CA GLY A 54 -7.39 -17.15 -9.30
C GLY A 54 -7.93 -15.91 -8.61
N GLN A 55 -8.33 -16.01 -7.34
CA GLN A 55 -8.76 -14.90 -6.51
C GLN A 55 -7.77 -14.64 -5.37
N GLU A 56 -7.61 -13.36 -5.01
CA GLU A 56 -6.86 -13.00 -3.82
C GLU A 56 -7.74 -13.12 -2.57
N VAL A 57 -7.30 -13.94 -1.63
CA VAL A 57 -7.97 -14.15 -0.34
C VAL A 57 -7.07 -13.58 0.76
N GLU A 58 -7.62 -12.69 1.58
CA GLU A 58 -6.91 -12.14 2.74
C GLU A 58 -6.68 -13.23 3.78
N VAL A 59 -5.47 -13.26 4.33
CA VAL A 59 -5.00 -14.21 5.32
C VAL A 59 -4.19 -13.49 6.40
N ASP A 60 -3.84 -14.21 7.45
CA ASP A 60 -3.09 -13.66 8.58
C ASP A 60 -1.75 -13.03 8.12
N GLN A 61 -1.41 -11.86 8.67
CA GLN A 61 -0.18 -11.15 8.34
C GLN A 61 1.08 -11.97 8.63
N THR A 62 1.02 -12.93 9.55
CA THR A 62 2.10 -13.85 9.90
C THR A 62 2.67 -14.60 8.69
N PHE A 63 1.85 -14.90 7.68
CA PHE A 63 2.30 -15.59 6.47
C PHE A 63 3.21 -14.73 5.58
N CYS A 64 3.13 -13.41 5.70
CA CYS A 64 3.93 -12.46 4.93
C CYS A 64 5.10 -11.85 5.73
N LEU A 65 5.32 -12.23 6.99
CA LEU A 65 6.36 -11.62 7.85
C LEU A 65 7.80 -11.75 7.34
N LYS A 66 8.06 -12.75 6.49
CA LYS A 66 9.38 -12.94 5.85
C LYS A 66 9.60 -12.01 4.64
N GLN A 67 8.58 -11.27 4.23
CA GLN A 67 8.64 -10.29 3.15
C GLN A 67 8.69 -8.88 3.73
N ILE A 68 9.24 -7.94 2.97
CA ILE A 68 9.22 -6.52 3.34
C ILE A 68 7.77 -6.03 3.28
N LYS A 69 7.23 -5.58 4.43
CA LYS A 69 5.89 -4.99 4.50
C LYS A 69 5.92 -3.60 3.85
N PRO A 70 5.08 -3.33 2.84
CA PRO A 70 4.92 -1.99 2.29
C PRO A 70 4.42 -0.99 3.34
N LEU A 71 4.79 0.28 3.19
CA LEU A 71 4.25 1.35 4.03
C LEU A 71 2.74 1.47 3.83
N ASP A 72 2.00 1.65 4.92
CA ASP A 72 0.55 1.92 4.95
C ASP A 72 0.22 3.42 4.86
N LEU A 73 1.24 4.27 4.87
CA LEU A 73 1.15 5.72 4.71
C LEU A 73 2.04 6.16 3.53
N VAL A 74 1.49 6.97 2.63
CA VAL A 74 2.20 7.52 1.48
C VAL A 74 2.00 9.02 1.38
N LEU A 75 2.95 9.73 0.76
CA LEU A 75 2.81 11.15 0.48
C LEU A 75 1.81 11.40 -0.65
N CYS A 76 1.05 12.49 -0.53
CA CYS A 76 0.13 12.99 -1.54
C CYS A 76 0.25 14.51 -1.66
N VAL A 77 -0.17 15.07 -2.81
CA VAL A 77 -0.22 16.51 -3.04
C VAL A 77 -1.56 16.85 -3.69
N ILE A 78 -2.23 17.87 -3.17
CA ILE A 78 -3.44 18.44 -3.77
C ILE A 78 -3.05 19.77 -4.42
N ASP A 79 -2.95 19.78 -5.75
CA ASP A 79 -2.35 20.89 -6.51
C ASP A 79 -3.21 22.18 -6.55
N VAL A 80 -4.50 22.08 -6.21
CA VAL A 80 -5.43 23.22 -6.25
C VAL A 80 -5.63 23.78 -4.84
N CYS A 81 -4.88 24.83 -4.51
CA CYS A 81 -5.09 25.61 -3.29
C CYS A 81 -5.99 26.83 -3.56
N PRO A 82 -6.96 27.13 -2.67
CA PRO A 82 -7.60 28.43 -2.66
C PRO A 82 -6.56 29.54 -2.48
N ILE A 83 -6.72 30.63 -3.21
CA ILE A 83 -5.85 31.80 -3.15
C ILE A 83 -5.85 32.34 -1.71
N GLY A 84 -4.67 32.45 -1.09
CA GLY A 84 -4.50 32.95 0.29
C GLY A 84 -4.25 31.89 1.36
N TRP A 85 -4.10 30.62 1.00
CA TRP A 85 -3.76 29.53 1.94
C TRP A 85 -2.25 29.40 2.21
N GLU A 86 -1.42 30.09 1.42
CA GLU A 86 0.04 30.11 1.57
C GLU A 86 0.51 31.06 2.67
N SER A 87 0.29 30.66 3.93
CA SER A 87 1.24 30.84 5.05
C SER A 87 0.50 30.70 6.38
N GLY A 88 0.64 29.56 7.06
CA GLY A 88 0.66 29.45 8.53
C GLY A 88 -0.41 30.18 9.38
N ALA A 89 -1.55 30.58 8.84
CA ALA A 89 -2.58 31.28 9.58
C ALA A 89 -3.58 30.26 10.13
N ALA A 90 -3.63 30.18 11.45
CA ALA A 90 -4.55 29.37 12.23
C ALA A 90 -5.96 29.37 11.62
N HIS A 91 -6.49 28.16 11.41
CA HIS A 91 -7.89 27.93 11.08
C HIS A 91 -8.80 28.65 12.10
N PRO A 92 -9.60 29.67 11.70
CA PRO A 92 -10.63 30.18 12.58
C PRO A 92 -11.74 29.13 12.63
N LYS A 93 -11.90 28.50 13.81
CA LYS A 93 -13.09 27.74 14.16
C LYS A 93 -14.28 28.71 14.11
N GLY A 94 -15.12 28.58 13.09
CA GLY A 94 -16.50 29.06 13.11
C GLY A 94 -17.37 28.05 13.85
#